data_AF-A0A1T4QYM4-F1
#
_entry.id   AF-A0A1T4QYM4-F1
#
_cell.length_a   1.000
_cell.length_b   1.000
_cell.length_c   1.000
_cell.angle_alpha   90.00
_cell.angle_beta   90.00
_cell.angle_gamma   90.00
#
_symmetry.space_group_name_H-M   'P 1'
#
loop_
_entity.id
_entity.type
_entity.pdbx_description
1 polymer ?
#
loop_
_entity_poly.entity_id
_entity_poly.type
_entity_poly.pdbx_seq_one_letter_code
_entity_poly.pdbx_strand_id
1 'polypeptide(L)'
;MEETRQDRQRLLARNRKRRQRARQREHKALVGAKTLSFEIYQGTDQALQVLCKASELEPSELITVLVHNLHELVERDPSRFKELVSFKGVHCEHH
;
A
#
# COMPACT_ATOMS: atom_id res chain seq x y z
N MET A 1 17.74 39.16 -22.23
CA MET A 1 17.95 38.50 -20.92
C MET A 1 18.76 37.26 -21.18
N GLU A 2 20.01 37.23 -20.73
CA GLU A 2 20.95 36.14 -21.00
C GLU A 2 20.62 34.94 -20.08
N GLU A 3 20.21 33.83 -20.67
CA GLU A 3 19.89 32.60 -19.96
C GLU A 3 21.17 32.06 -19.32
N THR A 4 21.31 32.17 -18.00
CA THR A 4 22.55 31.80 -17.32
C THR A 4 22.75 30.28 -17.35
N ARG A 5 24.01 29.81 -17.29
CA ARG A 5 24.32 28.37 -17.20
C ARG A 5 23.59 27.68 -16.03
N GLN A 6 23.30 28.42 -14.96
CA GLN A 6 22.50 27.95 -13.82
C GLN A 6 21.03 27.73 -14.17
N ASP A 7 20.41 28.62 -14.95
CA ASP A 7 19.02 28.44 -15.41
C ASP A 7 18.89 27.23 -16.32
N ARG A 8 19.88 27.03 -17.20
CA ARG A 8 19.95 25.86 -18.08
C ARG A 8 20.07 24.55 -17.30
N GLN A 9 20.91 24.51 -16.25
CA GLN A 9 21.01 23.33 -15.37
C GLN A 9 19.73 23.06 -14.58
N ARG A 10 19.07 24.10 -14.06
CA ARG A 10 17.78 23.98 -13.34
C ARG A 10 16.69 23.42 -14.25
N LEU A 11 16.61 23.90 -15.49
CA LEU A 11 15.67 23.39 -16.50
C LEU A 11 15.93 21.92 -16.83
N LEU A 12 17.20 21.53 -17.01
CA LEU A 12 17.58 20.14 -17.27
C LEU A 12 17.24 19.21 -16.10
N ALA A 13 17.50 19.61 -14.85
CA ALA A 13 17.16 18.85 -13.66
C ALA A 13 15.63 18.67 -13.51
N ARG A 14 14.86 19.74 -13.78
CA ARG A 14 13.39 19.69 -13.79
C ARG A 14 12.86 18.74 -14.85
N ASN A 15 13.42 18.79 -16.07
CA ASN A 15 13.03 17.92 -17.16
C ASN A 15 13.37 16.45 -16.88
N ARG A 16 14.51 16.17 -16.25
CA ARG A 16 14.87 14.81 -15.79
C ARG A 16 13.83 14.26 -14.80
N LYS A 17 13.48 15.04 -13.76
CA LYS A 17 12.46 14.62 -12.78
C LYS A 17 11.08 14.43 -13.42
N ARG A 18 10.68 15.28 -14.37
CA ARG A 18 9.42 15.12 -15.11
C ARG A 18 9.39 13.84 -15.92
N ARG A 19 10.45 13.55 -16.67
CA ARG A 19 10.58 12.29 -17.44
C ARG A 19 10.56 11.07 -16.54
N GLN A 20 11.25 11.12 -15.41
CA GLN A 20 11.24 10.04 -14.42
C GLN A 20 9.83 9.78 -13.87
N ARG A 21 9.12 10.84 -13.47
CA ARG A 21 7.73 10.72 -12.98
C ARG A 21 6.77 10.23 -14.07
N ALA A 22 6.96 10.65 -15.31
CA ALA A 22 6.17 10.16 -16.45
C ALA A 22 6.36 8.65 -16.65
N ARG A 23 7.61 8.17 -16.67
CA ARG A 23 7.92 6.73 -16.75
C ARG A 23 7.35 5.93 -15.59
N GLN A 24 7.43 6.47 -14.37
CA GLN A 24 6.83 5.81 -13.19
C GLN A 24 5.30 5.77 -13.27
N ARG A 25 4.65 6.83 -13.77
CA ARG A 25 3.20 6.85 -13.98
C ARG A 25 2.77 5.84 -15.03
N GLU A 26 3.50 5.77 -16.14
CA GLU A 26 3.27 4.83 -17.23
C GLU A 26 3.45 3.38 -16.74
N HIS A 27 4.54 3.08 -16.03
CA HIS A 27 4.76 1.77 -15.44
C HIS A 27 3.67 1.40 -14.43
N LYS A 28 3.28 2.34 -13.54
CA LYS A 28 2.18 2.14 -12.59
C LYS A 28 0.84 1.87 -13.30
N ALA A 29 0.56 2.57 -14.40
CA ALA A 29 -0.64 2.34 -15.19
C ALA A 29 -0.61 0.95 -15.87
N LEU A 30 0.53 0.54 -16.42
CA LEU A 30 0.72 -0.76 -17.06
C LEU A 30 0.50 -1.94 -16.11
N VAL A 31 1.02 -1.85 -14.88
CA VAL A 31 0.85 -2.91 -13.87
C VAL A 31 -0.47 -2.80 -13.10
N GLY A 32 -1.35 -1.88 -13.49
CA GLY A 32 -2.64 -1.65 -12.82
C GLY A 32 -2.49 -1.21 -11.36
N ALA A 33 -1.40 -0.54 -11.01
CA ALA A 33 -1.10 -0.16 -9.64
C ALA A 33 -2.20 0.74 -9.06
N LYS A 34 -2.79 0.30 -7.95
CA LYS A 34 -3.74 1.07 -7.14
C LYS A 34 -3.11 1.40 -5.81
N THR A 35 -3.45 2.56 -5.24
CA THR A 35 -3.04 2.93 -3.89
C THR A 35 -4.22 2.73 -2.96
N LEU A 36 -4.01 1.98 -1.88
CA LEU A 36 -4.96 1.85 -0.79
C LEU A 36 -4.45 2.69 0.38
N SER A 37 -5.20 3.73 0.76
CA SER A 37 -4.85 4.64 1.86
C SER A 37 -5.98 4.66 2.88
N PHE A 38 -5.67 4.36 4.13
CA PHE A 38 -6.60 4.44 5.24
C PHE A 38 -5.84 4.80 6.52
N GLU A 39 -6.54 5.44 7.45
CA GLU A 39 -6.00 5.75 8.77
C GLU A 39 -6.06 4.49 9.64
N ILE A 40 -4.96 4.21 10.34
CA ILE A 40 -4.89 3.14 11.32
C ILE A 40 -4.76 3.76 12.71
N TYR A 41 -5.61 3.29 13.62
CA TYR A 41 -5.54 3.67 15.02
C TYR A 41 -4.45 2.87 15.73
N GLN A 42 -4.00 3.36 16.89
CA GLN A 42 -2.87 2.81 17.65
C GLN A 42 -2.93 1.28 17.85
N GLY A 43 -4.11 0.73 18.15
CA GLY A 43 -4.26 -0.72 18.35
C GLY A 43 -3.98 -1.53 17.08
N THR A 44 -4.41 -1.03 15.92
CA THR A 44 -4.14 -1.66 14.62
C THR A 44 -2.67 -1.57 14.25
N ASP A 45 -2.02 -0.44 14.51
CA ASP A 45 -0.58 -0.27 14.29
C ASP A 45 0.25 -1.23 15.14
N GLN A 46 -0.07 -1.36 16.44
CA GLN A 46 0.59 -2.29 17.33
C GLN A 46 0.42 -3.75 16.87
N ALA A 47 -0.79 -4.15 16.48
CA ALA A 47 -1.02 -5.47 15.93
C ALA A 47 -0.19 -5.71 14.65
N LEU A 48 -0.13 -4.73 13.75
CA LEU A 48 0.64 -4.82 12.53
C LEU A 48 2.14 -4.97 12.81
N GLN A 49 2.69 -4.25 13.79
CA GLN A 49 4.09 -4.40 14.21
C GLN A 49 4.40 -5.79 14.76
N VAL A 50 3.50 -6.39 15.54
CA VAL A 50 3.67 -7.77 16.04
C VAL A 50 3.72 -8.75 14.88
N LEU A 51 2.79 -8.62 13.92
CA LEU A 51 2.74 -9.50 12.76
C LEU A 51 3.98 -9.34 11.87
N CYS A 52 4.42 -8.11 11.60
CA CYS A 52 5.63 -7.84 10.82
C CYS A 52 6.88 -8.47 11.46
N LYS A 53 7.01 -8.37 12.79
CA LYS A 53 8.12 -9.02 13.52
C LYS A 53 8.06 -10.54 13.43
N ALA A 54 6.86 -11.12 13.49
CA ALA A 54 6.68 -12.58 13.41
C ALA A 54 6.92 -13.13 12.00
N SER A 55 6.65 -12.34 10.96
CA SER A 55 6.83 -12.74 9.57
C SER A 55 8.18 -12.31 8.97
N GLU A 56 8.91 -11.41 9.62
CA GLU A 56 10.10 -10.73 9.07
C GLU A 56 9.81 -9.98 7.75
N LEU A 57 8.60 -9.42 7.64
CA LEU A 57 8.14 -8.70 6.44
C LEU A 57 7.86 -7.24 6.76
N GLU A 58 8.05 -6.37 5.77
CA GLU A 58 7.59 -4.99 5.84
C GLU A 58 6.05 -4.91 5.80
N PRO A 59 5.43 -3.89 6.39
CA PRO A 59 3.97 -3.79 6.48
C PRO A 59 3.23 -3.95 5.15
N SER A 60 3.73 -3.36 4.07
CA SER A 60 3.11 -3.49 2.75
C SER A 60 3.20 -4.92 2.19
N GLU A 61 4.33 -5.59 2.38
CA GLU A 61 4.54 -6.96 1.90
C GLU A 61 3.67 -7.94 2.70
N LEU A 62 3.63 -7.77 4.02
CA LEU A 62 2.77 -8.54 4.89
C LEU A 62 1.29 -8.40 4.48
N ILE A 63 0.80 -7.17 4.28
CA ILE A 63 -0.58 -6.93 3.85
C ILE A 63 -0.86 -7.61 2.51
N THR A 64 0.06 -7.52 1.54
CA THR A 64 -0.08 -8.19 0.25
C THR A 64 -0.19 -9.71 0.42
N VAL A 65 0.70 -10.32 1.20
CA VAL A 65 0.68 -11.77 1.45
C VAL A 65 -0.60 -12.20 2.16
N LEU A 66 -1.03 -11.45 3.19
CA LEU A 66 -2.27 -11.73 3.91
C LEU A 66 -3.48 -11.67 2.98
N VAL A 67 -3.58 -10.65 2.12
CA VAL A 67 -4.70 -10.54 1.17
C VAL A 67 -4.75 -11.74 0.22
N HIS A 68 -3.61 -12.19 -0.30
CA HIS A 68 -3.57 -13.36 -1.18
C HIS A 68 -3.95 -14.66 -0.45
N ASN A 69 -3.41 -14.88 0.75
CA ASN A 69 -3.75 -16.06 1.55
C ASN A 69 -5.23 -16.07 1.96
N LEU A 70 -5.79 -14.91 2.30
CA LEU A 70 -7.21 -14.77 2.62
C LEU A 70 -8.09 -15.00 1.39
N HIS A 71 -7.66 -14.57 0.21
CA HIS A 71 -8.35 -14.85 -1.04
C HIS A 71 -8.39 -16.36 -1.33
N GLU A 72 -7.26 -17.05 -1.22
CA GLU A 72 -7.20 -18.51 -1.36
C GLU A 72 -8.07 -19.22 -0.30
N LEU A 73 -8.13 -18.69 0.93
CA LEU A 73 -9.01 -19.22 1.96
C LEU A 73 -10.49 -19.07 1.58
N VAL A 74 -10.90 -17.95 0.98
CA VAL A 74 -12.26 -17.76 0.48
C VAL A 74 -12.58 -18.75 -0.64
N GLU A 75 -11.68 -18.96 -1.60
CA GLU A 75 -11.89 -19.90 -2.70
C GLU A 75 -12.01 -21.34 -2.20
N ARG A 76 -11.24 -21.71 -1.18
CA ARG A 76 -11.23 -23.07 -0.62
C ARG A 76 -12.37 -23.30 0.39
N ASP A 77 -12.60 -22.36 1.28
CA ASP A 77 -13.54 -22.47 2.40
C ASP A 77 -14.10 -21.10 2.82
N PRO A 78 -15.19 -20.65 2.17
CA PRO A 78 -15.84 -19.38 2.50
C PRO A 78 -16.35 -19.31 3.95
N SER A 79 -16.66 -20.45 4.56
CA SER A 79 -17.20 -20.49 5.93
C SER A 79 -16.13 -20.15 6.96
N ARG A 80 -14.92 -20.67 6.78
CA ARG A 80 -13.78 -20.33 7.65
C ARG A 80 -13.32 -18.89 7.49
N PHE A 81 -13.39 -18.34 6.27
CA PHE A 81 -13.17 -16.92 6.09
C PHE A 81 -14.20 -16.08 6.85
N LYS A 82 -15.48 -16.44 6.80
CA LYS A 82 -16.55 -15.75 7.55
C LYS A 82 -16.30 -15.78 9.06
N GLU A 83 -15.86 -16.91 9.60
CA GLU A 83 -15.48 -17.02 11.01
C GLU A 83 -14.30 -16.10 11.36
N LEU A 84 -13.30 -16.03 10.48
CA LEU A 84 -12.11 -15.20 10.69
C LEU A 84 -12.42 -13.70 10.71
N VAL A 85 -13.29 -13.23 9.80
CA VAL A 85 -13.71 -11.82 9.75
C VAL A 85 -14.84 -11.48 10.72
N SER A 86 -15.46 -12.50 11.33
CA SER A 86 -16.43 -12.31 12.41
C SER A 86 -15.69 -11.84 13.66
N PHE A 87 -15.68 -10.52 13.84
CA PHE A 87 -14.97 -9.84 14.91
C PHE A 87 -15.54 -10.25 16.28
N LYS A 88 -14.77 -10.94 17.13
CA LYS A 88 -15.20 -11.35 18.48
C LYS A 88 -15.14 -10.25 19.56
N GLY A 89 -14.87 -8.98 19.20
CA GLY A 89 -14.41 -7.99 20.20
C GLY A 89 -14.81 -6.52 20.03
N VAL A 90 -15.84 -6.16 19.26
CA VAL A 90 -16.40 -4.79 19.27
C VAL A 90 -17.92 -4.90 19.11
N HIS A 91 -18.65 -4.44 20.13
CA HIS A 91 -20.05 -4.06 20.00
C HIS A 91 -20.10 -2.89 19.00
N CYS A 92 -20.42 -3.17 17.74
CA CYS A 92 -20.88 -2.14 16.82
C CYS A 92 -22.33 -1.81 17.19
N GLU A 93 -22.52 -0.87 18.12
CA GLU A 93 -23.77 -0.14 18.23
C GLU A 93 -24.02 0.54 16.89
N HIS A 94 -24.96 0.01 16.13
CA HIS A 94 -25.52 0.72 14.99
C HIS A 94 -26.43 1.81 15.56
N HIS A 95 -26.01 3.06 15.41
CA HIS A 95 -26.89 4.23 15.54
C HIS A 95 -27.57 4.51 14.20
#